data_AF-A0A958RIG1-F1
#
_entry.id   AF-A0A958RIG1-F1
#
_cell.length_a   1.000
_cell.length_b   1.000
_cell.length_c   1.000
_cell.angle_alpha   90.00
_cell.angle_beta   90.00
_cell.angle_gamma   90.00
#
_symmetry.space_group_name_H-M   'P 1'
#
loop_
_entity.id
_entity.type
_entity.pdbx_description
1 polymer ?
#
loop_
_entity_poly.entity_id
_entity_poly.type
_entity_poly.pdbx_seq_one_letter_code
_entity_poly.pdbx_strand_id
1 'polypeptide(L)'
;MSVLVNTTYRSDAEEIMDDLDYNGPILHDALDKLAKINQWLGGNKVTINGLKKALKNHPKHKPVTIIDLGCGGGDILREVSLFGKRNGYQFHLIGIDANQHTIAYAQVLSDGFDNIEFKAIDIFSDAFRLLNYDLVLTTLFFHHFKENALVSFLKPVLKKAKLGVVVNDLHRHKLAYYLFKLLCITIKNKTIVEDGLTSVLR
;
A
#
# COMPACT_ATOMS: atom_id res chain seq x y z
N MET A 1 19.66 3.21 29.95
CA MET A 1 19.06 3.04 28.60
C MET A 1 18.21 4.26 28.32
N SER A 2 18.29 4.84 27.12
CA SER A 2 17.42 5.94 26.71
C SER A 2 15.96 5.51 26.83
N VAL A 3 15.14 6.29 27.56
CA VAL A 3 13.68 6.11 27.63
C VAL A 3 13.02 6.41 26.29
N LEU A 4 13.72 7.14 25.42
CA LEU A 4 13.22 7.56 24.11
C LEU A 4 13.63 6.59 23.01
N VAL A 5 12.64 6.20 22.20
CA VAL A 5 12.85 5.43 20.96
C VAL A 5 13.83 6.17 20.03
N ASN A 6 14.75 5.40 19.43
CA ASN A 6 15.69 5.90 18.44
C ASN A 6 15.09 5.75 17.03
N THR A 7 14.99 6.84 16.29
CA THR A 7 14.47 6.88 14.91
C THR A 7 15.53 7.34 13.91
N THR A 8 16.80 7.42 14.33
CA THR A 8 17.92 7.84 13.49
C THR A 8 18.29 6.77 12.48
N TYR A 9 18.21 5.50 12.89
CA TYR A 9 18.53 4.35 12.05
C TYR A 9 17.27 3.55 11.77
N ARG A 10 17.25 2.92 10.59
CA ARG A 10 16.20 2.00 10.17
C ARG A 10 16.26 0.73 11.02
N SER A 11 15.11 0.25 11.47
CA SER A 11 14.99 -1.07 12.09
C SER A 11 15.07 -2.16 11.02
N ASP A 12 15.82 -3.23 11.30
CA ASP A 12 15.82 -4.46 10.50
C ASP A 12 14.84 -5.52 11.04
N ALA A 13 14.09 -5.20 12.11
CA ALA A 13 13.08 -6.11 12.65
C ALA A 13 12.04 -6.45 11.57
N GLU A 14 11.62 -7.71 11.52
CA GLU A 14 10.58 -8.20 10.61
C GLU A 14 9.19 -7.88 11.15
N GLU A 15 8.26 -7.61 10.24
CA GLU A 15 6.84 -7.45 10.55
C GLU A 15 6.14 -8.80 10.39
N ILE A 16 5.20 -9.10 11.29
CA ILE A 16 4.48 -10.38 11.33
C ILE A 16 3.69 -10.59 10.04
N MET A 17 3.10 -9.52 9.49
CA MET A 17 2.35 -9.57 8.23
C MET A 17 3.23 -9.75 6.99
N ASP A 18 4.56 -9.66 7.10
CA ASP A 18 5.48 -9.96 5.98
C ASP A 18 5.55 -11.48 5.70
N ASP A 19 5.04 -12.33 6.59
CA ASP A 19 4.90 -13.78 6.37
C ASP A 19 3.79 -14.07 5.33
N LEU A 20 4.17 -14.72 4.23
CA LEU A 20 3.27 -15.04 3.12
C LEU A 20 2.22 -16.10 3.47
N ASP A 21 2.45 -16.86 4.54
CA ASP A 21 1.49 -17.81 5.09
C ASP A 21 0.57 -17.19 6.15
N TYR A 22 0.79 -15.92 6.53
CA TYR A 22 -0.08 -15.22 7.48
C TYR A 22 -1.51 -15.10 6.91
N ASN A 23 -2.51 -15.57 7.66
CA ASN A 23 -3.86 -15.77 7.11
C ASN A 23 -4.97 -15.71 8.16
N GLY A 24 -6.21 -15.88 7.67
CA GLY A 24 -7.38 -16.10 8.51
C GLY A 24 -7.94 -14.83 9.15
N PRO A 25 -8.84 -14.97 10.15
CA PRO A 25 -9.57 -13.85 10.72
C PRO A 25 -8.69 -12.75 11.34
N ILE A 26 -7.49 -13.11 11.81
CA ILE A 26 -6.55 -12.14 12.41
C ILE A 26 -5.90 -11.24 11.35
N LEU A 27 -5.61 -11.79 10.16
CA LEU A 27 -5.20 -11.00 8.99
C LEU A 27 -6.33 -10.09 8.54
N HIS A 28 -7.55 -10.61 8.40
CA HIS A 28 -8.69 -9.81 7.94
C HIS A 28 -8.98 -8.64 8.88
N ASP A 29 -8.98 -8.88 10.20
CA ASP A 29 -9.13 -7.84 11.21
C ASP A 29 -8.01 -6.81 11.16
N ALA A 30 -6.77 -7.23 10.87
CA ALA A 30 -5.65 -6.32 10.68
C ALA A 30 -5.85 -5.42 9.45
N LEU A 31 -6.15 -6.01 8.29
CA LEU A 31 -6.41 -5.29 7.05
C LEU A 31 -7.56 -4.27 7.21
N ASP A 32 -8.68 -4.68 7.81
CA ASP A 32 -9.85 -3.81 8.00
C ASP A 32 -9.56 -2.63 8.93
N LYS A 33 -8.83 -2.87 10.03
CA LYS A 33 -8.47 -1.82 10.99
C LYS A 33 -7.42 -0.88 10.42
N LEU A 34 -6.40 -1.41 9.74
CA LEU A 34 -5.39 -0.59 9.08
C LEU A 34 -6.02 0.29 8.00
N ALA A 35 -6.93 -0.23 7.19
CA ALA A 35 -7.69 0.56 6.22
C ALA A 35 -8.47 1.71 6.90
N LYS A 36 -9.16 1.44 8.02
CA LYS A 36 -9.87 2.47 8.79
C LYS A 36 -8.92 3.52 9.38
N ILE A 37 -7.79 3.10 9.95
CA ILE A 37 -6.77 4.00 10.50
C ILE A 37 -6.22 4.88 9.38
N ASN A 38 -5.85 4.30 8.24
CA ASN A 38 -5.32 5.00 7.08
C ASN A 38 -6.32 6.03 6.53
N GLN A 39 -7.60 5.64 6.42
CA GLN A 39 -8.67 6.55 6.00
C GLN A 39 -8.86 7.72 7.00
N TRP A 40 -8.88 7.42 8.30
CA TRP A 40 -9.12 8.42 9.36
C TRP A 40 -7.96 9.42 9.51
N LEU A 41 -6.72 8.93 9.46
CA LEU A 41 -5.50 9.75 9.49
C LEU A 41 -5.24 10.48 8.16
N GLY A 42 -6.05 10.21 7.13
CA GLY A 42 -6.03 10.93 5.86
C GLY A 42 -5.03 10.40 4.84
N GLY A 43 -4.45 9.21 5.03
CA GLY A 43 -3.52 8.60 4.07
C GLY A 43 -4.15 8.39 2.69
N ASN A 44 -5.41 7.96 2.62
CA ASN A 44 -6.11 7.85 1.32
C ASN A 44 -6.20 9.20 0.58
N LYS A 45 -6.34 10.31 1.32
CA LYS A 45 -6.34 11.65 0.71
C LYS A 45 -4.98 12.02 0.13
N VAL A 46 -3.89 11.61 0.77
CA VAL A 46 -2.52 11.81 0.26
C VAL A 46 -2.35 11.08 -1.07
N THR A 47 -2.70 9.80 -1.13
CA THR A 47 -2.59 9.01 -2.38
C THR A 47 -3.47 9.60 -3.48
N ILE A 48 -4.73 9.95 -3.19
CA ILE A 48 -5.63 10.59 -4.17
C ILE A 48 -5.10 11.95 -4.67
N ASN A 49 -4.45 12.73 -3.80
CA ASN A 49 -3.83 13.99 -4.22
C ASN A 49 -2.60 13.75 -5.12
N GLY A 50 -1.81 12.71 -4.83
CA GLY A 50 -0.73 12.27 -5.73
C GLY A 50 -1.26 11.83 -7.09
N LEU A 51 -2.32 11.01 -7.10
CA LEU A 51 -3.02 10.58 -8.31
C LEU A 51 -3.50 11.77 -9.15
N LYS A 52 -4.15 12.76 -8.54
CA LYS A 52 -4.59 13.99 -9.23
C LYS A 52 -3.44 14.73 -9.90
N LYS A 53 -2.28 14.81 -9.24
CA LYS A 53 -1.08 15.45 -9.82
C LYS A 53 -0.57 14.68 -11.03
N ALA A 54 -0.47 13.35 -10.92
CA ALA A 54 -0.05 12.49 -12.03
C ALA A 54 -1.00 12.58 -13.24
N LEU A 55 -2.31 12.70 -12.99
CA LEU A 55 -3.35 12.78 -14.02
C LEU A 55 -3.61 14.19 -14.56
N LYS A 56 -2.91 15.23 -14.09
CA LYS A 56 -3.25 16.66 -14.34
C LYS A 56 -3.51 16.98 -15.83
N ASN A 57 -2.71 16.39 -16.72
CA ASN A 57 -2.79 16.62 -18.17
C ASN A 57 -3.24 15.37 -18.94
N HIS A 58 -3.67 14.31 -18.24
CA HIS A 58 -4.09 13.07 -18.89
C HIS A 58 -5.53 13.18 -19.40
N PRO A 59 -5.80 12.91 -20.68
CA PRO A 59 -7.16 12.97 -21.22
C PRO A 59 -8.07 11.93 -20.57
N LYS A 60 -9.24 12.36 -20.07
CA LYS A 60 -10.19 11.51 -19.36
C LYS A 60 -10.70 10.29 -20.14
N HIS A 61 -10.80 10.42 -21.47
CA HIS A 61 -11.26 9.36 -22.37
C HIS A 61 -10.19 8.30 -22.69
N LYS A 62 -8.92 8.54 -22.32
CA LYS A 62 -7.85 7.55 -22.53
C LYS A 62 -7.76 6.66 -21.30
N PRO A 63 -7.86 5.33 -21.45
CA PRO A 63 -7.75 4.42 -20.32
C PRO A 63 -6.37 4.54 -19.67
N VAL A 64 -6.32 4.34 -18.35
CA VAL A 64 -5.09 4.30 -17.56
C VAL A 64 -5.07 2.98 -16.81
N THR A 65 -3.98 2.22 -16.97
CA THR A 65 -3.73 1.07 -16.11
C THR A 65 -2.93 1.51 -14.89
N ILE A 66 -3.49 1.33 -13.70
CA ILE A 66 -2.87 1.71 -12.43
C ILE A 66 -2.64 0.44 -11.62
N ILE A 67 -1.39 0.22 -11.21
CA ILE A 67 -1.05 -0.86 -10.28
C ILE A 67 -0.85 -0.31 -8.86
N ASP A 68 -1.24 -1.06 -7.85
CA ASP A 68 -0.94 -0.76 -6.45
C ASP A 68 -0.07 -1.89 -5.87
N LEU A 69 1.14 -1.53 -5.44
CA LEU A 69 2.14 -2.46 -4.93
C LEU A 69 1.98 -2.61 -3.42
N GLY A 70 1.82 -3.85 -2.94
CA GLY A 70 1.47 -4.12 -1.55
C GLY A 70 0.05 -3.66 -1.25
N CYS A 71 -0.91 -4.05 -2.10
CA CYS A 71 -2.25 -3.46 -2.07
C CYS A 71 -3.05 -3.81 -0.81
N GLY A 72 -2.59 -4.76 0.01
CA GLY A 72 -3.29 -5.18 1.21
C GLY A 72 -4.75 -5.57 0.91
N GLY A 73 -5.67 -5.09 1.72
CA GLY A 73 -7.12 -5.31 1.55
C GLY A 73 -7.74 -4.52 0.39
N GLY A 74 -6.97 -3.80 -0.44
CA GLY A 74 -7.43 -3.09 -1.63
C GLY A 74 -8.25 -1.82 -1.38
N ASP A 75 -8.21 -1.25 -0.17
CA ASP A 75 -9.03 -0.09 0.21
C ASP A 75 -8.70 1.15 -0.64
N ILE A 76 -7.42 1.40 -0.90
CA ILE A 76 -7.02 2.52 -1.74
C ILE A 76 -7.46 2.34 -3.19
N LEU A 77 -7.44 1.12 -3.74
CA LEU A 77 -7.93 0.86 -5.10
C LEU A 77 -9.44 1.07 -5.22
N ARG A 78 -10.23 0.72 -4.20
CA ARG A 78 -11.67 1.04 -4.16
C ARG A 78 -11.89 2.56 -4.16
N GLU A 79 -11.14 3.31 -3.36
CA GLU A 79 -11.20 4.79 -3.37
C GLU A 79 -10.78 5.39 -4.72
N VAL A 80 -9.75 4.84 -5.37
CA VAL A 80 -9.29 5.25 -6.70
C VAL A 80 -10.34 4.93 -7.78
N SER A 81 -11.00 3.79 -7.71
CA SER A 81 -12.10 3.43 -8.62
C SER A 81 -13.26 4.42 -8.50
N LEU A 82 -13.70 4.69 -7.26
CA LEU A 82 -14.76 5.67 -7.00
C LEU A 82 -14.36 7.08 -7.46
N PHE A 83 -13.11 7.48 -7.23
CA PHE A 83 -12.57 8.74 -7.73
C PHE A 83 -12.61 8.80 -9.27
N GLY A 84 -12.17 7.75 -9.95
CA GLY A 84 -12.18 7.65 -11.42
C GLY A 84 -13.58 7.81 -11.97
N LYS A 85 -14.53 7.01 -11.47
CA LYS A 85 -15.95 7.07 -11.85
C LYS A 85 -16.56 8.45 -11.65
N ARG A 86 -16.33 9.07 -10.48
CA ARG A 86 -16.82 10.43 -10.17
C ARG A 86 -16.24 11.52 -11.06
N ASN A 87 -15.02 11.34 -11.57
CA ASN A 87 -14.30 12.35 -12.35
C ASN A 87 -14.29 12.06 -13.87
N GLY A 88 -14.90 10.96 -14.31
CA GLY A 88 -15.00 10.56 -15.70
C GLY A 88 -13.73 9.94 -16.28
N TYR A 89 -12.84 9.40 -15.44
CA TYR A 89 -11.68 8.63 -15.90
C TYR A 89 -12.04 7.17 -16.12
N GLN A 90 -11.38 6.56 -17.11
CA GLN A 90 -11.42 5.12 -17.33
C GLN A 90 -10.16 4.49 -16.74
N PHE A 91 -10.31 3.76 -15.63
CA PHE A 91 -9.20 3.09 -14.97
C PHE A 91 -9.33 1.57 -15.09
N HIS A 92 -8.23 0.91 -15.37
CA HIS A 92 -8.02 -0.51 -15.09
C HIS A 92 -7.08 -0.60 -13.88
N LEU A 93 -7.57 -1.17 -12.79
CA LEU A 93 -6.87 -1.17 -11.50
C LEU A 93 -6.39 -2.58 -11.19
N ILE A 94 -5.13 -2.71 -10.79
CA ILE A 94 -4.53 -4.00 -10.46
C ILE A 94 -3.87 -3.91 -9.08
N GLY A 95 -4.41 -4.61 -8.09
CA GLY A 95 -3.78 -4.80 -6.79
C GLY A 95 -2.79 -5.94 -6.84
N ILE A 96 -1.58 -5.69 -6.33
CA ILE A 96 -0.49 -6.66 -6.28
C ILE A 96 -0.06 -6.83 -4.84
N ASP A 97 -0.04 -8.07 -4.38
CA ASP A 97 0.48 -8.46 -3.07
C ASP A 97 1.09 -9.85 -3.20
N ALA A 98 2.10 -10.18 -2.40
CA ALA A 98 2.72 -11.49 -2.45
C ALA A 98 1.91 -12.54 -1.65
N ASN A 99 1.11 -12.11 -0.68
CA ASN A 99 0.31 -13.00 0.16
C ASN A 99 -1.03 -13.33 -0.52
N GLN A 100 -1.23 -14.60 -0.86
CA GLN A 100 -2.44 -15.09 -1.52
C GLN A 100 -3.72 -14.92 -0.69
N HIS A 101 -3.62 -14.97 0.64
CA HIS A 101 -4.75 -14.79 1.56
C HIS A 101 -5.19 -13.33 1.61
N THR A 102 -4.23 -12.40 1.58
CA THR A 102 -4.49 -10.96 1.43
C THR A 102 -5.24 -10.68 0.13
N ILE A 103 -4.78 -11.24 -0.99
CA ILE A 103 -5.42 -11.09 -2.30
C ILE A 103 -6.84 -11.66 -2.32
N ALA A 104 -7.03 -12.86 -1.78
CA ALA A 104 -8.37 -13.46 -1.69
C ALA A 104 -9.34 -12.58 -0.89
N TYR A 105 -8.88 -12.00 0.22
CA TYR A 105 -9.72 -11.10 1.01
C TYR A 105 -9.98 -9.77 0.31
N ALA A 106 -8.98 -9.20 -0.38
CA ALA A 106 -9.14 -7.97 -1.15
C ALA A 106 -10.18 -8.11 -2.28
N GLN A 107 -10.25 -9.30 -2.92
CA GLN A 107 -11.29 -9.64 -3.89
C GLN A 107 -12.67 -9.64 -3.25
N VAL A 108 -12.85 -10.29 -2.09
CA VAL A 108 -14.13 -10.29 -1.35
C VAL A 108 -14.57 -8.88 -0.98
N LEU A 109 -13.66 -8.06 -0.46
CA LEU A 109 -13.95 -6.67 -0.07
C LEU A 109 -14.26 -5.74 -1.26
N SER A 110 -13.90 -6.15 -2.47
CA SER A 110 -14.08 -5.38 -3.70
C SER A 110 -15.16 -5.96 -4.60
N ASP A 111 -16.04 -6.81 -4.05
CA ASP A 111 -17.24 -7.25 -4.76
C ASP A 111 -18.04 -6.03 -5.25
N GLY A 112 -18.51 -6.11 -6.50
CA GLY A 112 -19.20 -5.00 -7.17
C GLY A 112 -18.31 -3.94 -7.82
N PHE A 113 -16.98 -4.05 -7.76
CA PHE A 113 -16.05 -3.22 -8.55
C PHE A 113 -15.64 -3.95 -9.83
N ASP A 114 -16.15 -3.50 -10.97
CA ASP A 114 -15.93 -4.11 -12.30
C ASP A 114 -14.56 -3.80 -12.93
N ASN A 115 -13.83 -2.86 -12.36
CA ASN A 115 -12.58 -2.34 -12.91
C ASN A 115 -11.34 -2.61 -12.05
N ILE A 116 -11.47 -3.45 -11.01
CA ILE A 116 -10.38 -3.84 -10.12
C ILE A 116 -10.08 -5.33 -10.28
N GLU A 117 -8.82 -5.66 -10.52
CA GLU A 117 -8.27 -7.01 -10.47
C GLU A 117 -7.25 -7.11 -9.32
N PHE A 118 -7.12 -8.28 -8.70
CA PHE A 118 -6.08 -8.56 -7.71
C PHE A 118 -5.25 -9.76 -8.13
N LYS A 119 -3.92 -9.66 -8.01
CA LYS A 119 -2.98 -10.72 -8.38
C LYS A 119 -2.00 -10.99 -7.24
N ALA A 120 -1.90 -12.25 -6.84
CA ALA A 120 -0.88 -12.73 -5.91
C ALA A 120 0.46 -12.88 -6.65
N ILE A 121 1.30 -11.85 -6.61
CA ILE A 121 2.54 -11.78 -7.38
C ILE A 121 3.63 -11.14 -6.52
N ASP A 122 4.79 -11.80 -6.46
CA ASP A 122 6.03 -11.17 -5.99
C ASP A 122 6.48 -10.11 -7.01
N ILE A 123 6.67 -8.88 -6.53
CA ILE A 123 7.11 -7.73 -7.33
C ILE A 123 8.49 -7.93 -7.97
N PHE A 124 9.31 -8.86 -7.48
CA PHE A 124 10.62 -9.20 -8.07
C PHE A 124 10.52 -10.29 -9.15
N SER A 125 9.37 -10.94 -9.30
CA SER A 125 9.16 -12.05 -10.23
C SER A 125 9.11 -11.63 -11.70
N ASP A 126 9.31 -12.58 -12.61
CA ASP A 126 9.12 -12.34 -14.05
C ASP A 126 7.65 -12.09 -14.40
N ALA A 127 6.70 -12.65 -13.65
CA ALA A 127 5.27 -12.37 -13.82
C ALA A 127 4.97 -10.87 -13.65
N PHE A 128 5.56 -10.23 -12.63
CA PHE A 128 5.47 -8.77 -12.47
C PHE A 128 6.10 -8.02 -13.65
N ARG A 129 7.26 -8.48 -14.14
CA ARG A 129 7.96 -7.88 -15.29
C ARG A 129 7.19 -7.99 -16.60
N LEU A 130 6.18 -8.84 -16.71
CA LEU A 130 5.32 -8.94 -17.90
C LEU A 130 4.11 -7.98 -17.84
N LEU A 131 3.81 -7.39 -16.69
CA LEU A 131 2.72 -6.45 -16.56
C LEU A 131 3.00 -5.15 -17.33
N ASN A 132 1.92 -4.60 -17.91
CA ASN A 132 1.88 -3.28 -18.52
C ASN A 132 1.01 -2.37 -17.66
N TYR A 133 1.51 -1.18 -17.36
CA TYR A 133 0.83 -0.20 -16.53
C TYR A 133 1.36 1.20 -16.85
N ASP A 134 0.56 2.21 -16.58
CA ASP A 134 0.88 3.61 -16.84
C ASP A 134 1.24 4.35 -15.56
N LEU A 135 0.64 3.98 -14.42
CA LEU A 135 0.86 4.61 -13.12
C LEU A 135 1.05 3.54 -12.04
N VAL A 136 1.93 3.84 -11.08
CA VAL A 136 2.13 2.99 -9.90
C VAL A 136 1.71 3.75 -8.65
N LEU A 137 0.92 3.08 -7.82
CA LEU A 137 0.65 3.47 -6.45
C LEU A 137 1.41 2.52 -5.52
N THR A 138 1.83 3.06 -4.39
CA THR A 138 2.45 2.29 -3.31
C THR A 138 2.12 3.03 -2.02
N THR A 139 1.34 2.36 -1.17
CA THR A 139 0.88 2.93 0.10
C THR A 139 1.40 2.05 1.23
N LEU A 140 2.23 2.61 2.11
CA LEU A 140 2.79 1.89 3.27
C LEU A 140 3.47 0.57 2.86
N PHE A 141 4.34 0.58 1.85
CA PHE A 141 4.91 -0.66 1.29
C PHE A 141 6.43 -0.62 1.05
N PHE A 142 7.01 0.51 0.66
CA PHE A 142 8.45 0.54 0.35
C PHE A 142 9.33 0.46 1.59
N HIS A 143 8.80 0.81 2.77
CA HIS A 143 9.46 0.62 4.05
C HIS A 143 9.65 -0.85 4.47
N HIS A 144 9.14 -1.84 3.74
CA HIS A 144 9.50 -3.24 3.95
C HIS A 144 10.82 -3.62 3.28
N PHE A 145 11.29 -2.85 2.27
CA PHE A 145 12.44 -3.24 1.46
C PHE A 145 13.73 -2.51 1.81
N LYS A 146 14.83 -3.25 1.85
CA LYS A 146 16.19 -2.67 1.92
C LYS A 146 16.46 -1.79 0.71
N GLU A 147 17.22 -0.72 0.92
CA GLU A 147 17.48 0.31 -0.10
C GLU A 147 18.01 -0.27 -1.41
N ASN A 148 19.01 -1.15 -1.36
CA ASN A 148 19.60 -1.75 -2.56
C ASN A 148 18.59 -2.57 -3.38
N ALA A 149 17.70 -3.31 -2.70
CA ALA A 149 16.64 -4.08 -3.37
C ALA A 149 15.62 -3.14 -4.01
N LEU A 150 15.18 -2.10 -3.27
CA LEU A 150 14.22 -1.12 -3.76
C LEU A 150 14.74 -0.33 -4.96
N VAL A 151 16.00 0.13 -4.92
CA VAL A 151 16.63 0.86 -6.04
C VAL A 151 16.71 -0.02 -7.28
N SER A 152 17.05 -1.30 -7.12
CA SER A 152 17.14 -2.26 -8.22
C SER A 152 15.77 -2.53 -8.84
N PHE A 153 14.73 -2.60 -8.01
CA PHE A 153 13.33 -2.76 -8.44
C PHE A 153 12.77 -1.51 -9.13
N LEU A 154 13.00 -0.32 -8.59
CA LEU A 154 12.39 0.91 -9.10
C LEU A 154 12.90 1.30 -10.49
N LYS A 155 14.17 1.01 -10.82
CA LYS A 155 14.75 1.35 -12.14
C LYS A 155 13.92 0.85 -13.33
N PRO A 156 13.57 -0.45 -13.46
CA PRO A 156 12.71 -0.92 -14.54
C PRO A 156 11.25 -0.45 -14.40
N VAL A 157 10.74 -0.29 -13.17
CA VAL A 157 9.37 0.20 -12.94
C VAL A 157 9.17 1.61 -13.48
N LEU A 158 10.12 2.50 -13.20
CA LEU A 158 10.12 3.90 -13.66
C LEU A 158 10.18 4.01 -15.18
N LYS A 159 10.78 3.04 -15.88
CA LYS A 159 10.80 3.01 -17.35
C LYS A 159 9.44 2.66 -17.96
N LYS A 160 8.61 1.89 -17.24
CA LYS A 160 7.28 1.46 -17.68
C LYS A 160 6.18 2.45 -17.30
N ALA A 161 6.25 3.02 -16.10
CA ALA A 161 5.23 3.89 -15.54
C ALA A 161 5.22 5.29 -16.22
N LYS A 162 4.54 5.40 -17.37
CA LYS A 162 4.49 6.61 -18.21
C LYS A 162 3.97 7.86 -17.49
N LEU A 163 3.04 7.69 -16.54
CA LEU A 163 2.42 8.76 -15.76
C LEU A 163 3.10 8.96 -14.39
N GLY A 164 4.01 8.06 -14.01
CA GLY A 164 4.84 8.16 -12.81
C GLY A 164 4.49 7.18 -11.69
N VAL A 165 5.05 7.46 -10.51
CA VAL A 165 4.89 6.65 -9.29
C VAL A 165 4.44 7.57 -8.15
N VAL A 166 3.35 7.22 -7.49
CA VAL A 166 2.83 7.91 -6.31
C VAL A 166 3.20 7.09 -5.09
N VAL A 167 4.13 7.63 -4.30
CA VAL A 167 4.58 7.02 -3.05
C VAL A 167 3.91 7.71 -1.88
N ASN A 168 3.13 6.96 -1.11
CA ASN A 168 2.59 7.38 0.17
C ASN A 168 3.13 6.44 1.26
N ASP A 169 4.18 6.86 1.95
CA ASP A 169 4.88 5.99 2.88
C ASP A 169 5.19 6.70 4.21
N LEU A 170 5.63 5.93 5.20
CA LEU A 170 5.92 6.39 6.53
C LEU A 170 7.15 7.29 6.56
N HIS A 171 7.07 8.31 7.40
CA HIS A 171 8.20 9.11 7.79
C HIS A 171 8.59 8.76 9.22
N ARG A 172 9.77 8.15 9.40
CA ARG A 172 10.32 7.79 10.71
C ARG A 172 10.39 9.01 11.63
N HIS A 173 9.54 9.02 12.65
CA HIS A 173 9.45 10.16 13.56
C HIS A 173 9.01 9.74 14.96
N LYS A 174 9.70 10.21 16.00
CA LYS A 174 9.41 9.85 17.40
C LYS A 174 7.97 10.15 17.80
N LEU A 175 7.46 11.32 17.39
CA LEU A 175 6.08 11.68 17.67
C LEU A 175 5.09 10.73 17.00
N ALA A 176 5.35 10.31 15.75
CA ALA A 176 4.49 9.36 15.06
C ALA A 176 4.45 8.01 15.79
N TYR A 177 5.60 7.54 16.29
CA TYR A 177 5.70 6.30 17.07
C TYR A 177 4.80 6.35 18.32
N TYR A 178 4.91 7.41 19.12
CA TYR A 178 4.13 7.51 20.36
C TYR A 178 2.64 7.80 20.12
N LEU A 179 2.29 8.58 19.09
CA LEU A 179 0.90 8.79 18.71
C LEU A 179 0.26 7.49 18.21
N PHE A 180 0.98 6.71 17.40
CA PHE A 180 0.51 5.40 16.97
C PHE A 180 0.37 4.43 18.17
N LYS A 181 1.34 4.43 19.09
CA LYS A 181 1.26 3.66 20.34
C LYS A 181 0.03 4.02 21.17
N LEU A 182 -0.30 5.32 21.27
CA LEU A 182 -1.48 5.80 21.99
C LEU A 182 -2.78 5.34 21.29
N LEU A 183 -2.84 5.42 19.96
CA LEU A 183 -3.97 4.94 19.16
C LEU A 183 -4.21 3.44 19.38
N CYS A 184 -3.13 2.67 19.51
CA CYS A 184 -3.16 1.22 19.67
C CYS A 184 -3.66 0.73 21.04
N ILE A 185 -3.85 1.60 22.06
CA ILE A 185 -4.29 1.18 23.40
C ILE A 185 -5.62 0.40 23.37
N THR A 186 -6.50 0.72 22.40
CA THR A 186 -7.81 0.06 22.26
C THR A 186 -7.80 -1.11 21.28
N ILE A 187 -6.67 -1.37 20.62
CA ILE A 187 -6.55 -2.40 19.59
C ILE A 187 -6.14 -3.73 20.24
N LYS A 188 -7.02 -4.73 20.15
CA LYS A 188 -6.77 -6.08 20.69
C LYS A 188 -5.86 -6.95 19.81
N ASN A 189 -5.82 -6.67 18.51
CA ASN A 189 -5.02 -7.43 17.56
C ASN A 189 -3.57 -6.98 17.67
N LYS A 190 -2.74 -7.84 18.27
CA LYS A 190 -1.35 -7.52 18.59
C LYS A 190 -0.51 -7.28 17.34
N THR A 191 -0.79 -7.98 16.24
CA THR A 191 -0.09 -7.82 14.97
C THR A 191 -0.10 -6.38 14.50
N ILE A 192 -1.26 -5.72 14.54
CA ILE A 192 -1.40 -4.30 14.16
C ILE A 192 -0.48 -3.40 15.02
N VAL A 193 -0.39 -3.70 16.32
CA VAL A 193 0.37 -2.91 17.28
C VAL A 193 1.87 -3.12 17.09
N GLU A 194 2.30 -4.38 16.97
CA GLU A 194 3.70 -4.75 16.83
C GLU A 194 4.27 -4.32 15.47
N ASP A 195 3.55 -4.63 14.38
CA ASP A 195 3.96 -4.26 13.04
C ASP A 195 3.93 -2.75 12.88
N GLY A 196 2.83 -2.07 13.20
CA GLY A 196 2.77 -0.62 12.99
C GLY A 196 3.79 0.17 13.82
N LEU A 197 4.19 -0.31 15.01
CA LEU A 197 5.31 0.29 15.75
C LEU A 197 6.66 0.00 15.07
N THR A 198 6.84 -1.18 14.51
CA THR A 198 8.03 -1.58 13.75
C THR A 198 8.13 -0.79 12.44
N SER A 199 7.03 -0.65 11.70
CA SER A 199 6.95 0.11 10.43
C SER A 199 7.36 1.57 10.63
N VAL A 200 6.97 2.22 11.73
CA VAL A 200 7.39 3.61 12.03
C VAL A 200 8.90 3.74 12.28
N LEU A 201 9.57 2.65 12.64
CA LEU A 201 11.02 2.61 12.82
C LEU A 201 11.76 2.14 11.55
N ARG A 202 11.03 1.65 10.54
CA ARG A 202 11.58 1.21 9.26
C ARG A 202 11.78 2.35 8.27
#